data_AF-A0AAX0B688-F1
#
_entry.id   AF-A0AAX0B688-F1
#
_cell.length_a   1.000
_cell.length_b   1.000
_cell.length_c   1.000
_cell.angle_alpha   90.00
_cell.angle_beta   90.00
_cell.angle_gamma   90.00
#
_symmetry.space_group_name_H-M   'P 1'
#
loop_
_entity.id
_entity.type
_entity.pdbx_description
1 polymer ?
#
loop_
_entity_poly.entity_id
_entity_poly.type
_entity_poly.pdbx_seq_one_letter_code
_entity_poly.pdbx_strand_id
1 'polypeptide(L)'
;MPNHFELKVLEGKLGLKLTREKYARINNKSSFQGTMIGCDYVNEKMRIYTDEWCKNHFEECMKNYDLNMEYFSLLDNNEFNLEIDKFLKQNEGFVEVSDLNLYHMKPGYYLMVLDEYCQVYIGTTNDIKKRIRQHWSGNKHFDRLLLPMGAVDSSILSIDSFRAFDTTRIFAYITEKIFDNEDKFINEFSSKFVCNRLSGGKFKGIGLLSSIMMMKSRKLK
;
A
#
# COMPACT_ATOMS: atom_id res chain seq x y z
N MET A 1 -2.05 -24.98 5.09
CA MET A 1 -1.65 -23.58 4.87
C MET A 1 -1.00 -23.51 3.51
N PRO A 2 -1.45 -22.61 2.62
CA PRO A 2 -0.83 -22.51 1.32
C PRO A 2 0.57 -21.89 1.41
N ASN A 3 1.41 -22.25 0.44
CA ASN A 3 2.75 -21.68 0.27
C ASN A 3 2.69 -20.56 -0.77
N HIS A 4 3.48 -19.51 -0.55
CA HIS A 4 3.64 -18.40 -1.47
C HIS A 4 5.04 -17.80 -1.29
N PHE A 5 5.85 -17.77 -2.35
CA PHE A 5 7.28 -17.46 -2.30
C PHE A 5 8.03 -18.26 -1.20
N GLU A 6 7.80 -19.57 -1.16
CA GLU A 6 8.32 -20.52 -0.15
C GLU A 6 7.98 -20.17 1.32
N LEU A 7 6.96 -19.34 1.53
CA LEU A 7 6.43 -19.02 2.85
C LEU A 7 5.04 -19.61 3.05
N LYS A 8 4.83 -20.17 4.24
CA LYS A 8 3.48 -20.46 4.73
C LYS A 8 2.75 -19.15 5.02
N VAL A 9 1.66 -18.90 4.31
CA VAL A 9 0.80 -17.74 4.54
C VAL A 9 -0.48 -18.15 5.26
N LEU A 10 -0.90 -17.31 6.21
CA LEU A 10 -2.12 -17.50 7.00
C LEU A 10 -3.19 -16.56 6.44
N GLU A 11 -4.40 -17.08 6.26
CA GLU A 11 -5.51 -16.31 5.69
C GLU A 11 -5.94 -15.13 6.57
N GLY A 12 -5.78 -15.23 7.89
CA GLY A 12 -6.17 -14.18 8.83
C GLY A 12 -7.65 -13.80 8.67
N LYS A 13 -8.01 -12.58 9.12
CA LYS A 13 -9.39 -12.08 9.03
C LYS A 13 -9.74 -11.43 7.68
N LEU A 14 -8.72 -11.07 6.90
CA LEU A 14 -8.88 -10.31 5.65
C LEU A 14 -8.73 -11.17 4.40
N GLY A 15 -8.46 -12.48 4.55
CA GLY A 15 -8.25 -13.35 3.42
C GLY A 15 -6.82 -13.32 2.91
N LEU A 16 -6.54 -14.21 1.93
CA LEU A 16 -5.27 -14.24 1.20
C LEU A 16 -5.27 -13.36 -0.05
N LYS A 17 -6.42 -12.76 -0.39
CA LYS A 17 -6.62 -11.88 -1.55
C LYS A 17 -7.48 -10.68 -1.17
N LEU A 18 -7.21 -9.52 -1.75
CA LEU A 18 -8.06 -8.35 -1.65
C LEU A 18 -9.43 -8.68 -2.26
N THR A 19 -10.47 -8.41 -1.49
CA THR A 19 -11.86 -8.61 -1.91
C THR A 19 -12.68 -7.44 -1.39
N ARG A 20 -13.74 -7.12 -2.12
CA ARG A 20 -14.64 -6.02 -1.77
C ARG A 20 -15.22 -6.21 -0.36
N GLU A 21 -15.63 -7.43 -0.03
CA GLU A 21 -16.29 -7.78 1.24
C GLU A 21 -15.34 -7.64 2.43
N LYS A 22 -14.03 -7.85 2.23
CA LYS A 22 -13.03 -7.83 3.30
C LYS A 22 -12.20 -6.55 3.33
N TYR A 23 -12.39 -5.64 2.38
CA TYR A 23 -11.59 -4.42 2.25
C TYR A 23 -11.72 -3.48 3.46
N ALA A 24 -12.94 -3.00 3.72
CA ALA A 24 -13.21 -2.07 4.81
C ALA A 24 -13.87 -2.79 5.99
N ARG A 25 -13.39 -2.53 7.20
CA ARG A 25 -14.00 -3.04 8.44
C ARG A 25 -14.18 -1.88 9.40
N ILE A 26 -15.43 -1.63 9.78
CA ILE A 26 -15.77 -0.57 10.71
C ILE A 26 -15.00 -0.76 12.03
N ASN A 27 -14.33 0.30 12.44
CA ASN A 27 -13.68 0.41 13.73
C ASN A 27 -13.81 1.87 14.20
N ASN A 28 -14.58 2.07 15.26
CA ASN A 28 -14.86 3.40 15.79
C ASN A 28 -13.70 4.00 16.61
N LYS A 29 -12.60 3.28 16.85
CA LYS A 29 -11.46 3.82 17.57
C LYS A 29 -10.59 4.68 16.66
N SER A 30 -10.40 5.94 17.05
CA SER A 30 -9.51 6.85 16.32
C SER A 30 -8.04 6.43 16.45
N SER A 31 -7.37 6.33 15.31
CA SER A 31 -5.92 6.16 15.20
C SER A 31 -5.16 7.48 15.32
N PHE A 32 -5.86 8.62 15.42
CA PHE A 32 -5.30 9.96 15.46
C PHE A 32 -5.29 10.59 16.86
N GLN A 33 -5.80 9.89 17.87
CA GLN A 33 -5.77 10.31 19.29
C GLN A 33 -6.26 11.75 19.53
N GLY A 34 -7.26 12.20 18.78
CA GLY A 34 -7.88 13.53 18.94
C GLY A 34 -7.21 14.69 18.20
N THR A 35 -6.30 14.41 17.25
CA THR A 35 -5.65 15.46 16.45
C THR A 35 -6.38 15.81 15.15
N MET A 36 -7.42 15.07 14.78
CA MET A 36 -8.16 15.26 13.53
C MET A 36 -9.42 16.11 13.73
N ILE A 37 -9.47 17.25 13.05
CA ILE A 37 -10.58 18.20 13.00
C ILE A 37 -11.54 17.78 11.86
N GLY A 38 -12.85 17.96 12.05
CA GLY A 38 -13.86 17.65 11.03
C GLY A 38 -14.41 16.21 11.05
N CYS A 39 -14.15 15.46 12.11
CA CYS A 39 -14.80 14.17 12.37
C CYS A 39 -15.74 14.29 13.57
N ASP A 40 -16.80 13.48 13.58
CA ASP A 40 -17.73 13.43 14.71
C ASP A 40 -17.25 12.40 15.75
N TYR A 41 -17.10 12.85 16.99
CA TYR A 41 -16.65 12.01 18.10
C TYR A 41 -17.71 11.89 19.19
N VAL A 42 -17.80 10.71 19.79
CA VAL A 42 -18.73 10.42 20.91
C VAL A 42 -18.29 11.09 22.20
N ASN A 43 -17.00 11.40 22.35
CA ASN A 43 -16.44 11.97 23.57
C ASN A 43 -15.54 13.17 23.31
N GLU A 44 -15.44 14.05 24.30
CA GLU A 44 -14.56 15.22 24.31
C GLU A 44 -13.08 14.86 24.13
N LYS A 45 -12.71 13.62 24.45
CA LYS A 45 -11.34 13.10 24.28
C LYS A 45 -11.03 12.74 22.82
N MET A 46 -12.00 12.80 21.91
CA MET A 46 -11.87 12.53 20.47
C MET A 46 -11.19 11.19 20.15
N ARG A 47 -11.52 10.15 20.93
CA ARG A 47 -10.94 8.79 20.79
C ARG A 47 -11.86 7.81 20.07
N ILE A 48 -13.15 8.13 20.02
CA ILE A 48 -14.19 7.24 19.50
C ILE A 48 -15.04 8.05 18.54
N TYR A 49 -15.12 7.60 17.29
CA TYR A 49 -16.01 8.15 16.27
C TYR A 49 -17.46 7.77 16.53
N THR A 50 -18.40 8.60 16.09
CA THR A 50 -19.83 8.25 16.10
C THR A 50 -20.12 7.14 15.11
N ASP A 51 -21.24 6.42 15.33
CA ASP A 51 -21.69 5.37 14.41
C ASP A 51 -22.09 5.98 13.05
N GLU A 52 -22.69 7.16 13.05
CA GLU A 52 -23.02 7.96 11.86
C GLU A 52 -21.77 8.22 11.01
N TRP A 53 -20.70 8.74 11.62
CA TRP A 53 -19.43 8.98 10.94
C TRP A 53 -18.83 7.69 10.41
N CYS A 54 -18.86 6.60 11.20
CA CYS A 54 -18.33 5.31 10.77
C CYS A 54 -19.10 4.75 9.56
N LYS A 55 -20.41 4.93 9.52
CA LYS A 55 -21.24 4.48 8.39
C LYS A 55 -20.91 5.29 7.14
N ASN A 56 -20.87 6.61 7.24
CA ASN A 56 -20.55 7.49 6.11
C ASN A 56 -19.14 7.21 5.57
N HIS A 57 -18.13 7.14 6.45
CA HIS A 57 -16.76 6.83 6.06
C HIS A 57 -16.63 5.42 5.45
N PHE A 58 -17.43 4.45 5.91
CA PHE A 58 -17.48 3.12 5.29
C PHE A 58 -17.99 3.18 3.85
N GLU A 59 -19.11 3.88 3.61
CA GLU A 59 -19.67 4.06 2.27
C GLU A 59 -18.68 4.76 1.33
N GLU A 60 -17.99 5.79 1.82
CA GLU A 60 -16.92 6.47 1.09
C GLU A 60 -15.74 5.55 0.77
N CYS A 61 -15.29 4.74 1.72
CA CYS A 61 -14.23 3.75 1.50
C CYS A 61 -14.63 2.73 0.43
N MET A 62 -15.86 2.22 0.49
CA MET A 62 -16.36 1.25 -0.50
C MET A 62 -16.47 1.85 -1.88
N LYS A 63 -16.92 3.11 -1.99
CA LYS A 63 -16.93 3.84 -3.27
C LYS A 63 -15.52 4.06 -3.82
N ASN A 64 -14.55 4.43 -2.98
CA ASN A 64 -13.15 4.55 -3.39
C ASN A 64 -12.56 3.22 -3.87
N TYR A 65 -12.90 2.12 -3.20
CA TYR A 65 -12.52 0.77 -3.64
C TYR A 65 -13.04 0.48 -5.05
N ASP A 66 -14.35 0.69 -5.28
CA ASP A 66 -14.99 0.42 -6.57
C ASP A 66 -14.36 1.26 -7.69
N LEU A 67 -14.11 2.55 -7.43
CA LEU A 67 -13.41 3.44 -8.38
C LEU A 67 -11.97 2.99 -8.69
N ASN A 68 -11.23 2.49 -7.69
CA ASN A 68 -9.89 1.96 -7.93
C ASN A 68 -9.95 0.67 -8.77
N MET A 69 -10.91 -0.22 -8.50
CA MET A 69 -11.08 -1.45 -9.29
C MET A 69 -11.45 -1.15 -10.75
N GLU A 70 -12.35 -0.20 -10.98
CA GLU A 70 -12.67 0.30 -12.32
C GLU A 70 -11.43 0.88 -12.99
N TYR A 71 -10.69 1.75 -12.29
CA TYR A 71 -9.45 2.32 -12.79
C TYR A 71 -8.43 1.25 -13.19
N PHE A 72 -8.20 0.23 -12.36
CA PHE A 72 -7.27 -0.85 -12.66
C PHE A 72 -7.68 -1.64 -13.91
N SER A 73 -8.98 -1.86 -14.11
CA SER A 73 -9.50 -2.57 -15.29
C SER A 73 -9.26 -1.84 -16.62
N LEU A 74 -8.99 -0.53 -16.56
CA LEU A 74 -8.70 0.31 -17.73
C LEU A 74 -7.20 0.38 -18.07
N LEU A 75 -6.32 -0.19 -17.24
CA LEU A 75 -4.89 -0.14 -17.45
C LEU A 75 -4.43 -1.20 -18.46
N ASP A 76 -3.50 -0.80 -19.34
CA ASP A 76 -2.92 -1.71 -20.34
C ASP A 76 -1.83 -2.60 -19.70
N ASN A 77 -2.07 -3.91 -19.74
CA ASN A 77 -1.16 -4.90 -19.17
C ASN A 77 0.16 -5.04 -19.93
N ASN A 78 0.17 -4.85 -21.26
CA ASN A 78 1.39 -4.91 -22.05
C ASN A 78 2.27 -3.70 -21.75
N GLU A 79 1.68 -2.51 -21.70
CA GLU A 79 2.38 -1.29 -21.30
C GLU A 79 2.95 -1.41 -19.88
N PHE A 80 2.18 -1.96 -18.94
CA PHE A 80 2.63 -2.22 -17.58
C PHE A 80 3.86 -3.14 -17.53
N ASN A 81 3.83 -4.26 -18.27
CA ASN A 81 4.95 -5.19 -18.33
C ASN A 81 6.19 -4.57 -19.00
N LEU A 82 6.00 -3.75 -20.06
CA LEU A 82 7.09 -3.04 -20.70
C LEU A 82 7.79 -2.05 -19.74
N GLU A 83 7.04 -1.39 -18.86
CA GLU A 83 7.62 -0.52 -17.84
C GLU A 83 8.43 -1.30 -16.80
N ILE A 84 7.95 -2.46 -16.37
CA ILE A 84 8.71 -3.34 -15.46
C ILE A 84 10.00 -3.82 -16.14
N ASP A 85 9.93 -4.29 -17.38
CA ASP A 85 11.11 -4.75 -18.12
C ASP A 85 12.13 -3.62 -18.30
N LYS A 86 11.67 -2.41 -18.62
CA LYS A 86 12.52 -1.24 -18.73
C LYS A 86 13.18 -0.90 -17.40
N PHE A 87 12.42 -0.90 -16.31
CA PHE A 87 12.93 -0.66 -14.97
C PHE A 87 14.02 -1.68 -14.59
N LEU A 88 13.78 -2.97 -14.81
CA LEU A 88 14.74 -4.04 -14.49
C LEU A 88 16.01 -3.95 -15.34
N LYS A 89 15.92 -3.57 -16.61
CA LYS A 89 17.09 -3.32 -17.48
C LYS A 89 17.93 -2.14 -17.00
N GLN A 90 17.29 -1.11 -16.43
CA GLN A 90 17.99 0.07 -15.92
C GLN A 90 18.55 -0.13 -14.51
N ASN A 91 18.00 -1.09 -13.76
CA ASN A 91 18.34 -1.35 -12.38
C ASN A 91 18.68 -2.84 -12.17
N GLU A 92 19.78 -3.29 -12.77
CA GLU A 92 20.25 -4.69 -12.75
C GLU A 92 20.46 -5.29 -11.35
N GLY A 93 20.49 -4.45 -10.30
CA GLY A 93 20.54 -4.89 -8.90
C GLY A 93 19.24 -5.54 -8.40
N PHE A 94 18.09 -5.31 -9.08
CA PHE A 94 16.83 -5.97 -8.76
C PHE A 94 16.77 -7.36 -9.36
N VAL A 95 16.75 -8.37 -8.50
CA VAL A 95 16.67 -9.78 -8.89
C VAL A 95 15.30 -10.34 -8.50
N GLU A 96 14.73 -11.17 -9.36
CA GLU A 96 13.46 -11.84 -9.09
C GLU A 96 13.58 -12.77 -7.86
N VAL A 97 12.57 -12.72 -7.01
CA VAL A 97 12.51 -13.49 -5.76
C VAL A 97 11.58 -14.67 -5.94
N SER A 98 12.12 -15.88 -5.87
CA SER A 98 11.34 -17.13 -5.80
C SER A 98 11.13 -17.61 -4.37
N ASP A 99 12.11 -17.39 -3.49
CA ASP A 99 12.07 -17.77 -2.07
C ASP A 99 12.37 -16.55 -1.18
N LEU A 100 11.35 -16.10 -0.44
CA LEU A 100 11.49 -14.94 0.43
C LEU A 100 12.31 -15.25 1.70
N ASN A 101 12.56 -16.52 2.03
CA ASN A 101 13.43 -16.90 3.16
C ASN A 101 14.87 -16.44 2.95
N LEU A 102 15.34 -16.36 1.71
CA LEU A 102 16.69 -15.88 1.36
C LEU A 102 16.91 -14.39 1.69
N TYR A 103 15.82 -13.64 1.88
CA TYR A 103 15.81 -12.20 2.13
C TYR A 103 15.55 -11.84 3.61
N HIS A 104 15.68 -12.80 4.52
CA HIS A 104 15.60 -12.55 5.95
C HIS A 104 16.82 -11.77 6.45
N MET A 105 16.59 -10.70 7.22
CA MET A 105 17.64 -9.80 7.70
C MET A 105 18.52 -9.23 6.58
N LYS A 106 17.99 -9.14 5.35
CA LYS A 106 18.65 -8.51 4.22
C LYS A 106 18.09 -7.10 4.05
N PRO A 107 18.93 -6.06 4.22
CA PRO A 107 18.56 -4.69 3.93
C PRO A 107 18.52 -4.49 2.42
N GLY A 108 17.65 -3.60 1.97
CA GLY A 108 17.58 -3.24 0.55
C GLY A 108 16.23 -2.69 0.13
N TYR A 109 16.08 -2.61 -1.19
CA TYR A 109 14.84 -2.22 -1.86
C TYR A 109 14.09 -3.46 -2.33
N TYR A 110 12.78 -3.34 -2.43
CA TYR A 110 11.92 -4.37 -3.00
C TYR A 110 10.83 -3.75 -3.85
N LEU A 111 10.46 -4.46 -4.90
CA LEU A 111 9.38 -4.18 -5.83
C LEU A 111 8.37 -5.31 -5.69
N MET A 112 7.16 -4.99 -5.25
CA MET A 112 6.02 -5.92 -5.28
C MET A 112 5.19 -5.59 -6.52
N VAL A 113 4.94 -6.61 -7.34
CA VAL A 113 4.09 -6.48 -8.53
C VAL A 113 2.75 -7.13 -8.25
N LEU A 114 1.69 -6.39 -8.56
CA LEU A 114 0.30 -6.77 -8.39
C LEU A 114 -0.34 -6.88 -9.78
N ASP A 115 -0.04 -7.97 -10.50
CA ASP A 115 -0.32 -8.08 -11.95
C ASP A 115 -1.80 -7.89 -12.31
N GLU A 116 -2.71 -8.42 -11.48
CA GLU A 116 -4.17 -8.29 -11.69
C GLU A 116 -4.66 -6.84 -11.66
N TYR A 117 -3.90 -5.95 -11.03
CA TYR A 117 -4.26 -4.55 -10.85
C TYR A 117 -3.39 -3.61 -11.70
N CYS A 118 -2.43 -4.16 -12.46
CA CYS A 118 -1.36 -3.40 -13.13
C CYS A 118 -0.72 -2.36 -12.18
N GLN A 119 -0.46 -2.76 -10.93
CA GLN A 119 0.17 -1.88 -9.93
C GLN A 119 1.50 -2.45 -9.44
N VAL A 120 2.44 -1.55 -9.17
CA VAL A 120 3.68 -1.81 -8.45
C VAL A 120 3.72 -1.04 -7.14
N TYR A 121 4.39 -1.62 -6.17
CA TYR A 121 4.81 -0.95 -4.94
C TYR A 121 6.31 -1.12 -4.76
N ILE A 122 7.00 -0.01 -4.54
CA ILE A 122 8.42 0.00 -4.22
C ILE A 122 8.58 0.41 -2.77
N GLY A 123 9.39 -0.33 -2.03
CA GLY A 123 9.73 0.05 -0.67
C GLY A 123 11.18 -0.25 -0.35
N THR A 124 11.60 0.26 0.80
CA THR A 124 12.91 -0.01 1.38
C THR A 124 12.80 -0.45 2.84
N THR A 125 13.78 -1.22 3.32
CA THR A 125 13.79 -1.75 4.69
C THR A 125 15.15 -2.34 5.07
N ASN A 126 15.36 -2.59 6.37
CA ASN A 126 16.47 -3.38 6.89
C ASN A 126 16.23 -4.91 6.81
N ASP A 127 14.99 -5.34 6.60
CA ASP A 127 14.60 -6.74 6.47
C ASP A 127 13.46 -6.87 5.46
N ILE A 128 13.82 -7.21 4.21
CA ILE A 128 12.90 -7.31 3.07
C ILE A 128 11.79 -8.33 3.34
N LYS A 129 12.17 -9.54 3.77
CA LYS A 129 11.20 -10.59 4.10
C LYS A 129 10.19 -10.12 5.14
N LYS A 130 10.68 -9.55 6.25
CA LYS A 130 9.80 -9.09 7.33
C LYS A 130 8.87 -8.00 6.85
N ARG A 131 9.34 -7.05 6.04
CA ARG A 131 8.54 -5.91 5.58
C ARG A 131 7.44 -6.32 4.60
N ILE A 132 7.75 -7.17 3.63
CA ILE A 132 6.74 -7.68 2.68
C ILE A 132 5.65 -8.45 3.43
N ARG A 133 6.03 -9.30 4.40
CA ARG A 133 5.04 -10.01 5.25
C ARG A 133 4.20 -9.05 6.09
N GLN A 134 4.77 -7.93 6.56
CA GLN A 134 4.00 -6.89 7.25
C GLN A 134 2.97 -6.25 6.34
N HIS A 135 3.27 -6.02 5.06
CA HIS A 135 2.28 -5.53 4.09
C HIS A 135 1.16 -6.55 3.88
N TRP A 136 1.49 -7.82 3.63
CA TRP A 136 0.50 -8.88 3.41
C TRP A 136 -0.46 -9.10 4.58
N SER A 137 0.07 -9.06 5.81
CA SER A 137 -0.70 -9.29 7.05
C SER A 137 -1.23 -8.01 7.69
N GLY A 138 -0.78 -6.85 7.22
CA GLY A 138 -1.11 -5.55 7.77
C GLY A 138 -2.58 -5.21 7.54
N ASN A 139 -3.16 -4.48 8.47
CA ASN A 139 -4.48 -3.88 8.30
C ASN A 139 -4.35 -2.37 8.49
N LYS A 140 -4.73 -1.58 7.49
CA LYS A 140 -4.83 -0.14 7.70
C LYS A 140 -5.96 0.16 8.68
N HIS A 141 -5.71 1.16 9.52
CA HIS A 141 -6.77 1.68 10.37
C HIS A 141 -7.91 2.20 9.49
N PHE A 142 -9.14 1.93 9.94
CA PHE A 142 -10.36 2.24 9.19
C PHE A 142 -10.42 3.71 8.78
N ASP A 143 -10.11 4.61 9.70
CA ASP A 143 -10.00 6.07 9.53
C ASP A 143 -8.81 6.52 8.65
N ARG A 144 -7.98 5.60 8.14
CA ARG A 144 -6.82 5.86 7.27
C ARG A 144 -6.89 5.14 5.92
N LEU A 145 -8.02 4.53 5.62
CA LEU A 145 -8.25 3.90 4.31
C LEU A 145 -8.24 4.95 3.19
N LEU A 146 -8.91 6.08 3.42
CA LEU A 146 -8.85 7.26 2.55
C LEU A 146 -7.70 8.18 2.98
N LEU A 147 -6.84 8.54 2.03
CA LEU A 147 -5.71 9.42 2.28
C LEU A 147 -5.62 10.49 1.16
N PRO A 148 -5.96 11.77 1.44
CA PRO A 148 -6.45 12.28 2.73
C PRO A 148 -7.86 11.74 3.04
N MET A 149 -8.28 11.86 4.30
CA MET A 149 -9.63 11.47 4.70
C MET A 149 -10.67 12.22 3.83
N GLY A 150 -11.70 11.52 3.37
CA GLY A 150 -12.71 12.06 2.44
C GLY A 150 -12.28 12.14 0.96
N ALA A 151 -11.05 11.75 0.60
CA ALA A 151 -10.57 11.77 -0.80
C ALA A 151 -11.07 10.56 -1.60
N VAL A 152 -12.39 10.42 -1.73
CA VAL A 152 -13.06 9.24 -2.31
C VAL A 152 -12.64 8.96 -3.75
N ASP A 153 -12.50 10.01 -4.54
CA ASP A 153 -12.23 10.02 -5.97
C ASP A 153 -10.76 10.22 -6.31
N SER A 154 -9.88 10.28 -5.30
CA SER A 154 -8.45 10.44 -5.53
C SER A 154 -7.49 9.68 -4.64
N SER A 155 -7.98 9.03 -3.58
CA SER A 155 -7.17 8.19 -2.71
C SER A 155 -6.73 6.92 -3.42
N ILE A 156 -5.43 6.67 -3.42
CA ILE A 156 -4.80 5.44 -3.90
C ILE A 156 -4.97 4.36 -2.81
N LEU A 157 -5.31 3.12 -3.19
CA LEU A 157 -5.37 2.01 -2.25
C LEU A 157 -3.99 1.76 -1.61
N SER A 158 -3.98 1.58 -0.29
CA SER A 158 -2.75 1.26 0.44
C SER A 158 -2.18 -0.09 0.00
N ILE A 159 -0.85 -0.24 -0.05
CA ILE A 159 -0.22 -1.55 -0.23
C ILE A 159 -0.68 -2.57 0.84
N ASP A 160 -0.83 -2.14 2.09
CA ASP A 160 -1.39 -2.96 3.19
C ASP A 160 -2.86 -3.38 2.99
N SER A 161 -3.56 -2.89 1.96
CA SER A 161 -4.90 -3.36 1.58
C SER A 161 -4.81 -4.65 0.77
N PHE A 162 -3.75 -4.82 0.00
CA PHE A 162 -3.45 -6.03 -0.76
C PHE A 162 -2.90 -7.13 0.16
N ARG A 163 -3.11 -8.37 -0.24
CA ARG A 163 -2.78 -9.57 0.51
C ARG A 163 -1.66 -10.34 -0.19
N ALA A 164 -1.30 -11.48 0.39
CA ALA A 164 -0.24 -12.33 -0.14
C ALA A 164 -0.48 -12.67 -1.62
N PHE A 165 -1.64 -13.21 -1.97
CA PHE A 165 -1.91 -13.69 -3.33
C PHE A 165 -2.20 -12.59 -4.34
N ASP A 166 -2.34 -11.34 -3.91
CA ASP A 166 -2.37 -10.21 -4.84
C ASP A 166 -0.95 -9.89 -5.37
N THR A 167 0.09 -10.30 -4.63
CA THR A 167 1.49 -10.16 -5.07
C THR A 167 1.86 -11.35 -5.94
N THR A 168 2.10 -11.09 -7.22
CA THR A 168 2.37 -12.13 -8.21
C THR A 168 3.85 -12.25 -8.55
N ARG A 169 4.58 -11.14 -8.47
CA ARG A 169 6.04 -11.10 -8.65
C ARG A 169 6.68 -10.21 -7.59
N ILE A 170 7.90 -10.57 -7.19
CA ILE A 170 8.71 -9.76 -6.29
C ILE A 170 10.10 -9.65 -6.90
N PHE A 171 10.64 -8.44 -6.90
CA PHE A 171 12.05 -8.21 -7.20
C PHE A 171 12.70 -7.53 -6.01
N ALA A 172 13.94 -7.87 -5.72
CA ALA A 172 14.65 -7.34 -4.57
C ALA A 172 16.08 -6.96 -4.93
N TYR A 173 16.52 -5.81 -4.42
CA TYR A 173 17.88 -5.32 -4.53
C TYR A 173 18.48 -5.19 -3.13
N ILE A 174 19.34 -6.13 -2.77
CA ILE A 174 20.03 -6.15 -1.46
C ILE A 174 21.13 -5.10 -1.46
N THR A 175 21.06 -4.18 -0.50
CA THR A 175 22.06 -3.12 -0.31
C THR A 175 21.94 -2.52 1.08
N GLU A 176 23.05 -2.05 1.64
CA GLU A 176 23.07 -1.32 2.91
C GLU A 176 22.62 0.15 2.76
N LYS A 177 22.57 0.68 1.54
CA LYS A 177 22.19 2.08 1.24
C LYS A 177 20.68 2.23 1.06
N ILE A 178 19.93 2.03 2.14
CA ILE A 178 18.47 1.81 2.12
C ILE A 178 17.58 3.05 2.14
N PHE A 179 18.07 4.28 1.90
CA PHE A 179 17.20 5.47 1.92
C PHE A 179 17.52 6.54 0.89
N ASP A 180 18.46 6.29 0.00
CA ASP A 180 18.99 7.32 -0.89
C ASP A 180 18.23 7.34 -2.23
N ASN A 181 17.61 6.23 -2.63
CA ASN A 181 17.13 6.02 -4.01
C ASN A 181 15.65 5.60 -4.12
N GLU A 182 14.89 5.53 -3.03
CA GLU A 182 13.50 5.04 -3.07
C GLU A 182 12.63 5.88 -4.02
N ASP A 183 12.66 7.20 -3.88
CA ASP A 183 11.92 8.11 -4.78
C ASP A 183 12.40 8.03 -6.23
N LYS A 184 13.71 7.81 -6.44
CA LYS A 184 14.26 7.64 -7.78
C LYS A 184 13.60 6.43 -8.45
N PHE A 185 13.60 5.27 -7.80
CA PHE A 185 12.98 4.06 -8.36
C PHE A 185 11.48 4.22 -8.56
N ILE A 186 10.79 4.88 -7.63
CA ILE A 186 9.35 5.15 -7.75
C ILE A 186 9.05 6.01 -8.97
N ASN A 187 9.86 7.03 -9.25
CA ASN A 187 9.63 8.00 -10.32
C ASN A 187 10.06 7.50 -11.71
N GLU A 188 10.66 6.31 -11.81
CA GLU A 188 10.96 5.65 -13.09
C GLU A 188 9.73 4.97 -13.71
N PHE A 189 8.69 4.71 -12.92
CA PHE A 189 7.39 4.21 -13.37
C PHE A 189 6.42 5.36 -13.62
N SER A 190 5.53 5.16 -14.58
CA SER A 190 4.36 6.02 -14.77
C SER A 190 3.47 5.98 -13.53
N SER A 191 3.00 7.14 -13.09
CA SER A 191 2.19 7.28 -11.86
C SER A 191 0.91 6.44 -11.85
N LYS A 192 0.38 6.08 -13.03
CA LYS A 192 -0.78 5.19 -13.20
C LYS A 192 -0.54 3.75 -12.74
N PHE A 193 0.71 3.30 -12.74
CA PHE A 193 1.09 1.95 -12.35
C PHE A 193 1.64 1.87 -10.93
N VAL A 194 1.75 2.98 -10.19
CA VAL A 194 2.38 3.00 -8.86
C VAL A 194 1.35 3.20 -7.75
N CYS A 195 1.33 2.30 -6.76
CA CYS A 195 0.43 2.41 -5.60
C CYS A 195 1.08 2.95 -4.31
N ASN A 196 2.33 3.45 -4.38
CA ASN A 196 2.94 4.22 -3.30
C ASN A 196 2.12 5.49 -2.99
N ARG A 197 1.56 5.58 -1.77
CA ARG A 197 0.74 6.73 -1.35
C ARG A 197 1.55 7.94 -0.87
N LEU A 198 2.83 7.73 -0.56
CA LEU A 198 3.77 8.73 -0.06
C LEU A 198 5.05 8.68 -0.91
N SER A 199 5.75 9.81 -1.03
CA SER A 199 7.16 9.79 -1.44
C SER A 199 8.02 9.00 -0.44
N GLY A 200 9.17 8.51 -0.87
CA GLY A 200 10.14 7.71 -0.10
C GLY A 200 11.16 8.54 0.71
N GLY A 201 12.07 7.86 1.43
CA GLY A 201 13.22 8.50 2.14
C GLY A 201 13.29 8.33 3.68
N LYS A 202 14.31 8.92 4.33
CA LYS A 202 14.48 8.86 5.80
C LYS A 202 13.49 9.78 6.52
N PHE A 203 12.42 9.21 7.04
CA PHE A 203 11.43 9.93 7.85
C PHE A 203 11.81 10.00 9.33
N LYS A 204 12.81 10.81 9.69
CA LYS A 204 13.00 11.18 11.11
C LYS A 204 12.07 12.36 11.45
N GLY A 205 10.99 12.08 12.20
CA GLY A 205 10.21 13.11 12.91
C GLY A 205 9.04 13.78 12.15
N ILE A 206 8.48 13.14 11.13
CA ILE A 206 7.49 13.75 10.23
C ILE A 206 6.06 13.56 10.78
N GLY A 207 5.43 14.67 11.17
CA GLY A 207 4.04 14.71 11.63
C GLY A 207 3.01 14.51 10.50
N LEU A 208 1.72 14.56 10.86
CA LEU A 208 0.61 14.35 9.93
C LEU A 208 0.60 15.36 8.77
N LEU A 209 0.91 16.63 9.04
CA LEU A 209 0.92 17.72 8.05
C LEU A 209 1.97 17.53 6.94
N SER A 210 3.19 17.15 7.32
CA SER A 210 4.26 16.87 6.37
C SER A 210 3.98 15.61 5.55
N SER A 211 3.23 14.64 6.10
CA SER A 211 2.74 13.49 5.33
C SER A 211 1.72 13.91 4.26
N ILE A 212 0.84 14.89 4.58
CA ILE A 212 -0.15 15.45 3.64
C ILE A 212 0.51 16.13 2.44
N MET A 213 1.62 16.86 2.65
CA MET A 213 2.33 17.54 1.56
C MET A 213 3.05 16.57 0.60
N MET A 214 3.29 15.33 1.03
CA MET A 214 4.02 14.29 0.30
C MET A 214 3.10 13.24 -0.33
N MET A 215 1.78 13.45 -0.20
CA MET A 215 0.79 12.48 -0.64
C MET A 215 0.63 12.49 -2.15
N LYS A 216 0.66 11.28 -2.71
CA LYS A 216 0.31 11.04 -4.09
C LYS A 216 -1.19 10.84 -4.18
N SER A 217 -1.82 11.55 -5.09
CA SER A 217 -3.22 11.36 -5.46
C SER A 217 -3.29 10.89 -6.90
N ARG A 218 -4.43 10.28 -7.25
CA ARG A 218 -4.70 9.79 -8.59
C ARG A 218 -6.06 10.24 -9.01
N LYS A 219 -6.24 10.71 -10.24
CA LYS A 219 -7.57 11.02 -10.75
C LYS A 219 -8.30 9.71 -11.09
N LEU A 220 -9.26 9.31 -10.26
CA LEU A 220 -10.10 8.12 -10.51
C LEU A 220 -11.37 8.47 -11.30
N LYS A 221 -11.70 9.76 -11.37
CA LYS A 221 -12.85 10.32 -12.10
C LYS A 221 -12.51 11.70 -12.66
#